data_AF-A0A0L6WU99-F1
#
_entry.id   AF-A0A0L6WU99-F1
#
_cell.length_a   1.000
_cell.length_b   1.000
_cell.length_c   1.000
_cell.angle_alpha   90.00
_cell.angle_beta   90.00
_cell.angle_gamma   90.00
#
_symmetry.space_group_name_H-M   'P 1'
#
loop_
_entity.id
_entity.type
_entity.pdbx_description
1 polymer ?
#
loop_
_entity_poly.entity_id
_entity_poly.type
_entity_poly.pdbx_seq_one_letter_code
_entity_poly.pdbx_strand_id
1 'polypeptide(L)'
;MDNEVFKEWGSLGRKAEVYDTELTGIARAMKAAREYADHNRRVKHVHIYADNTAAVTSVYKPKPKPGQLQMIRTTRAVDSFLEQDGERMVNIEWCPGHEEVIGNERADEEAKAEAEIRWVREWRRSPPSGGFAIANRLEPRWKPREHVTHTPREVFSRMTQCRTKHAFLGEYYARFVPKESNRCTCENCPQIREHVIKCCPKHESHRDLLREVDAQLELGVLLGTKKGLEALAKFLTKTGAFTKMGEVQKQRLTPREDDEENEEEEERGWDTDGKGVRGRTSPGIRGPQSRIEKAREEE
;
A
#
# COMPACT_ATOMS: atom_id res chain seq x y z
N MET A 1 19.31 18.76 -20.01
CA MET A 1 20.02 17.61 -19.41
C MET A 1 19.96 17.80 -17.91
N ASP A 2 19.06 17.08 -17.24
CA ASP A 2 18.96 17.09 -15.79
C ASP A 2 20.08 16.24 -15.21
N ASN A 3 21.13 16.89 -14.75
CA ASN A 3 22.24 16.21 -14.11
C ASN A 3 21.87 15.97 -12.64
N GLU A 4 21.65 14.70 -12.28
CA GLU A 4 21.54 14.32 -10.88
C GLU A 4 22.83 14.67 -10.13
N VAL A 5 22.66 15.42 -9.05
CA VAL A 5 23.77 15.87 -8.20
C VAL A 5 23.91 14.98 -6.97
N PHE A 6 22.78 14.64 -6.35
CA PHE A 6 22.72 13.79 -5.18
C PHE A 6 21.39 13.06 -5.14
N LYS A 7 21.37 11.94 -4.41
CA LYS A 7 20.19 11.13 -4.12
C LYS A 7 20.26 10.73 -2.65
N GLU A 8 19.19 11.00 -1.91
CA GLU A 8 19.09 10.67 -0.49
C GLU A 8 17.73 10.10 -0.15
N TRP A 9 17.73 9.13 0.77
CA TRP A 9 16.54 8.42 1.20
C TRP A 9 16.66 8.08 2.67
N GLY A 10 15.53 7.73 3.29
CA GLY A 10 15.53 7.20 4.63
C GLY A 10 14.14 6.91 5.10
N SER A 11 14.07 6.27 6.25
CA SER A 11 12.82 5.75 6.76
C SER A 11 12.70 6.10 8.23
N LEU A 12 11.48 6.44 8.63
CA LEU A 12 11.16 6.72 10.01
C LEU A 12 10.81 5.42 10.76
N GLY A 13 10.66 5.50 12.08
CA GLY A 13 10.24 4.35 12.89
C GLY A 13 8.76 4.03 12.71
N ARG A 14 8.30 2.89 13.23
CA ARG A 14 6.91 2.38 13.09
C ARG A 14 5.80 3.29 13.65
N LYS A 15 6.17 4.38 14.33
CA LYS A 15 5.24 5.35 14.94
C LYS A 15 5.13 6.65 14.14
N ALA A 16 5.85 6.76 13.03
CA ALA A 16 5.77 7.92 12.16
C ALA A 16 4.64 7.73 11.15
N GLU A 17 3.94 8.82 10.88
CA GLU A 17 2.91 8.88 9.84
C GLU A 17 3.52 9.34 8.51
N VAL A 18 2.77 9.16 7.41
CA VAL A 18 3.16 9.68 6.08
C VAL A 18 3.47 11.18 6.15
N TYR A 19 2.70 11.93 6.93
CA TYR A 19 2.96 13.35 7.14
C TYR A 19 4.36 13.64 7.74
N ASP A 20 4.84 12.81 8.67
CA ASP A 20 6.18 12.96 9.25
C ASP A 20 7.28 12.63 8.24
N THR A 21 7.05 11.64 7.36
CA THR A 21 8.01 11.27 6.31
C THR A 21 8.15 12.38 5.29
N GLU A 22 7.04 12.99 4.87
CA GLU A 22 7.02 14.10 3.91
C GLU A 22 7.78 15.32 4.45
N LEU A 23 7.48 15.75 5.68
CA LEU A 23 8.22 16.84 6.32
C LEU A 23 9.72 16.53 6.47
N THR A 24 10.06 15.27 6.74
CA THR A 24 11.45 14.83 6.82
C THR A 24 12.14 14.85 5.45
N GLY A 25 11.42 14.46 4.39
CA GLY A 25 11.89 14.55 3.00
C GLY A 25 12.24 15.98 2.62
N ILE A 26 11.31 16.92 2.82
CA ILE A 26 11.53 18.35 2.55
C ILE A 26 12.73 18.88 3.37
N ALA A 27 12.82 18.55 4.66
CA ALA A 27 13.92 19.00 5.51
C ALA A 27 15.29 18.51 5.02
N ARG A 28 15.37 17.26 4.54
CA ARG A 28 16.59 16.67 3.98
C ARG A 28 16.93 17.28 2.63
N ALA A 29 15.95 17.42 1.74
CA ALA A 29 16.13 18.07 0.44
C ALA A 29 16.68 19.50 0.61
N MET A 30 16.10 20.29 1.50
CA MET A 30 16.58 21.65 1.78
C MET A 30 18.00 21.66 2.33
N LYS A 31 18.32 20.74 3.25
CA LYS A 31 19.67 20.63 3.81
C LYS A 31 20.70 20.29 2.72
N ALA A 32 20.43 19.28 1.89
CA ALA A 32 21.32 18.86 0.82
C ALA A 32 21.47 19.92 -0.27
N ALA A 33 20.37 20.60 -0.65
CA ALA A 33 20.40 21.71 -1.59
C ALA A 33 21.27 22.88 -1.09
N ARG A 34 21.17 23.23 0.20
CA ARG A 34 22.03 24.25 0.81
C ARG A 34 23.50 23.85 0.76
N GLU A 35 23.82 22.64 1.21
CA GLU A 35 25.20 22.12 1.19
C GLU A 35 25.79 22.11 -0.23
N TYR A 36 24.98 21.77 -1.23
CA TYR A 36 25.39 21.85 -2.63
C TYR A 36 25.63 23.29 -3.10
N ALA A 37 24.74 24.23 -2.76
CA ALA A 37 24.85 25.63 -3.14
C ALA A 37 26.02 26.36 -2.46
N ASP A 38 26.39 25.95 -1.25
CA ASP A 38 27.57 26.48 -0.54
C ASP A 38 28.88 26.19 -1.31
N HIS A 39 28.95 25.03 -1.98
CA HIS A 39 30.07 24.66 -2.85
C HIS A 39 29.92 25.14 -4.30
N ASN A 40 28.71 25.52 -4.70
CA ASN A 40 28.38 25.93 -6.07
C ASN A 40 27.67 27.29 -6.06
N ARG A 41 28.44 28.37 -5.89
CA ARG A 41 27.94 29.75 -5.73
C ARG A 41 27.05 30.27 -6.87
N ARG A 42 27.00 29.56 -8.01
CA ARG A 42 26.09 29.83 -9.14
C ARG A 42 24.64 29.44 -8.84
N VAL A 43 24.42 28.50 -7.93
CA VAL A 43 23.08 28.07 -7.53
C VAL A 43 22.52 29.09 -6.54
N LYS A 44 21.58 29.90 -7.01
CA LYS A 44 20.89 30.91 -6.20
C LYS A 44 19.47 30.49 -5.83
N HIS A 45 18.81 29.70 -6.67
CA HIS A 45 17.40 29.35 -6.51
C HIS A 45 17.26 27.86 -6.22
N VAL A 46 16.46 27.52 -5.21
CA VAL A 46 16.14 26.15 -4.83
C VAL A 46 14.63 25.96 -4.94
N HIS A 47 14.21 24.98 -5.74
CA HIS A 47 12.83 24.56 -5.86
C HIS A 47 12.69 23.15 -5.28
N ILE A 48 11.75 22.97 -4.36
CA ILE A 48 11.42 21.68 -3.75
C ILE A 48 9.95 21.39 -4.03
N TYR A 49 9.69 20.23 -4.61
CA TYR A 49 8.35 19.74 -4.90
C TYR A 49 8.00 18.59 -3.96
N ALA A 50 6.75 18.54 -3.51
CA ALA A 50 6.20 17.43 -2.74
C ALA A 50 4.71 17.25 -3.04
N ASP A 51 4.21 16.02 -3.00
CA ASP A 51 2.81 15.70 -3.31
C ASP A 51 1.86 15.81 -2.12
N ASN A 52 2.41 15.99 -0.92
CA ASN A 52 1.62 16.20 0.29
C ASN A 52 1.35 17.69 0.55
N THR A 53 0.14 18.13 0.17
CA THR A 53 -0.34 19.50 0.41
C THR A 53 -0.25 19.93 1.88
N ALA A 54 -0.50 19.02 2.84
CA ALA A 54 -0.41 19.33 4.26
C ALA A 54 1.04 19.60 4.67
N ALA A 55 2.01 18.85 4.14
CA ALA A 55 3.43 19.06 4.42
C ALA A 55 3.91 20.41 3.86
N VAL A 56 3.63 20.69 2.58
CA VAL A 56 3.99 21.95 1.91
C VAL A 56 3.40 23.17 2.64
N THR A 57 2.12 23.12 3.03
CA THR A 57 1.45 24.25 3.70
C THR A 57 1.93 24.50 5.13
N SER A 58 2.47 23.47 5.79
CA SER A 58 2.87 23.55 7.21
C SER A 58 4.36 23.77 7.42
N VAL A 59 5.19 23.54 6.40
CA VAL A 59 6.66 23.60 6.54
C VAL A 59 7.17 24.96 7.02
N TYR A 60 6.52 26.05 6.63
CA TYR A 60 6.86 27.42 7.05
C TYR A 60 6.16 27.88 8.34
N LYS A 61 5.34 27.02 8.98
CA LYS A 61 4.55 27.39 10.15
C LYS A 61 4.68 26.30 11.24
N PRO A 62 5.76 26.34 12.04
CA PRO A 62 5.93 25.40 13.14
C PRO A 62 4.72 25.42 14.09
N LYS A 63 4.06 24.28 14.28
CA LYS A 63 2.94 24.10 15.20
C LYS A 63 3.33 23.12 16.30
N PRO A 64 2.75 23.19 17.51
CA PRO A 64 2.99 22.21 18.58
C PRO A 64 2.27 20.88 18.26
N LYS A 65 2.73 20.17 17.24
CA LYS A 65 2.17 18.93 16.70
C LYS A 65 3.29 17.96 16.31
N PRO A 66 3.00 16.66 16.08
CA PRO A 66 3.93 15.77 15.40
C PRO A 66 4.51 16.43 14.13
N GLY A 67 5.79 16.20 13.86
CA GLY A 67 6.53 16.87 12.78
C GLY A 67 7.12 18.25 13.10
N GLN A 68 6.83 18.88 14.26
CA GLN A 68 7.34 20.21 14.63
C GLN A 68 8.87 20.34 14.50
N LEU A 69 9.60 19.30 14.92
CA LEU A 69 11.06 19.30 14.82
C LEU A 69 11.53 19.44 13.36
N GLN A 70 10.84 18.79 12.42
CA GLN A 70 11.18 18.88 11.00
C GLN A 70 10.81 20.23 10.43
N MET A 71 9.65 20.79 10.81
CA MET A 71 9.28 22.17 10.44
C MET A 71 10.36 23.16 10.88
N ILE A 72 10.80 23.10 12.16
CA ILE A 72 11.85 23.98 12.70
C ILE A 72 13.17 23.79 11.95
N ARG A 73 13.55 22.54 11.63
CA ARG A 73 14.77 22.24 10.88
C ARG A 73 14.71 22.82 9.47
N THR A 74 13.59 22.66 8.78
CA THR A 74 13.42 23.24 7.44
C THR A 74 13.44 24.75 7.49
N THR A 75 12.65 25.39 8.38
CA THR A 75 12.63 26.85 8.51
C THR A 75 14.04 27.40 8.75
N ARG A 76 14.79 26.83 9.70
CA ARG A 76 16.18 27.25 9.96
C ARG A 76 17.11 27.06 8.76
N ALA A 77 16.94 25.98 8.01
CA ALA A 77 17.77 25.72 6.83
C ALA A 77 17.44 26.70 5.68
N VAL A 78 16.16 27.04 5.52
CA VAL A 78 15.70 28.06 4.56
C VAL A 78 16.23 29.44 4.96
N ASP A 79 16.00 29.88 6.19
CA ASP A 79 16.46 31.18 6.69
C ASP A 79 17.97 31.34 6.52
N SER A 80 18.73 30.32 6.95
CA SER A 80 20.18 30.27 6.81
C SER A 80 20.67 30.30 5.35
N PHE A 81 19.87 29.83 4.39
CA PHE A 81 20.22 29.88 2.97
C PHE A 81 19.94 31.28 2.38
N LEU A 82 18.79 31.86 2.71
CA LEU A 82 18.36 33.18 2.22
C LEU A 82 19.22 34.32 2.78
N GLU A 83 19.65 34.24 4.05
CA GLU A 83 20.46 35.29 4.69
C GLU A 83 21.87 35.45 4.11
N GLN A 84 22.39 34.46 3.39
CA GLN A 84 23.75 34.53 2.83
C GLN A 84 23.87 35.45 1.62
N ASP A 85 22.79 35.66 0.87
CA ASP A 85 22.81 36.44 -0.37
C ASP A 85 21.38 36.89 -0.74
N GLY A 86 21.19 38.18 -1.01
CA GLY A 86 19.89 38.75 -1.35
C GLY A 86 19.32 38.28 -2.69
N GLU A 87 20.13 37.66 -3.56
CA GLU A 87 19.65 37.03 -4.80
C GLU A 87 19.11 35.60 -4.60
N ARG A 88 19.26 35.02 -3.41
CA ARG A 88 18.83 33.64 -3.18
C ARG A 88 17.33 33.53 -3.00
N MET A 89 16.76 32.45 -3.56
CA MET A 89 15.34 32.15 -3.48
C MET A 89 15.09 30.69 -3.12
N VAL A 90 14.04 30.43 -2.36
CA VAL A 90 13.58 29.07 -2.04
C VAL A 90 12.07 28.98 -2.25
N ASN A 91 11.65 28.08 -3.13
CA ASN A 91 10.27 27.72 -3.33
C ASN A 91 10.04 26.28 -2.86
N ILE A 92 9.05 26.09 -2.00
CA ILE A 92 8.53 24.75 -1.66
C ILE A 92 7.08 24.71 -2.16
N GLU A 93 6.83 23.90 -3.17
CA GLU A 93 5.60 23.89 -3.95
C GLU A 93 4.98 22.49 -3.95
N TRP A 94 3.65 22.45 -4.06
CA TRP A 94 2.93 21.21 -4.22
C TRP A 94 2.96 20.78 -5.69
N CYS A 95 3.21 19.49 -5.93
CA CYS A 95 2.99 18.86 -7.22
C CYS A 95 1.96 17.74 -7.09
N PRO A 96 1.13 17.48 -8.10
CA PRO A 96 0.23 16.35 -8.05
C PRO A 96 1.00 15.01 -8.04
N GLY A 97 0.50 14.07 -7.25
CA GLY A 97 0.91 12.66 -7.33
C GLY A 97 0.16 11.94 -8.44
N HIS A 98 0.80 10.96 -9.08
CA HIS A 98 0.20 10.11 -10.11
C HIS A 98 -0.30 10.83 -11.38
N GLU A 99 0.30 11.98 -11.71
CA GLU A 99 -0.01 12.76 -12.92
C GLU A 99 1.20 12.86 -13.86
N GLU A 100 2.02 11.79 -13.97
CA GLU A 100 3.15 11.69 -14.92
C GLU A 100 4.25 12.76 -14.73
N VAL A 101 4.32 13.37 -13.54
CA VAL A 101 5.42 14.27 -13.17
C VAL A 101 6.65 13.43 -12.90
N ILE A 102 7.50 13.27 -13.92
CA ILE A 102 8.70 12.39 -13.94
C ILE A 102 9.50 12.46 -12.63
N GLY A 103 9.79 13.66 -12.12
CA GLY A 103 10.56 13.84 -10.89
C GLY A 103 9.85 13.34 -9.63
N ASN A 104 8.52 13.52 -9.55
CA ASN A 104 7.72 13.06 -8.42
C ASN A 104 7.50 11.54 -8.46
N GLU A 105 7.19 10.99 -9.63
CA GLU A 105 7.05 9.54 -9.81
C GLU A 105 8.32 8.81 -9.45
N ARG A 106 9.46 9.34 -9.88
CA ARG A 106 10.76 8.80 -9.51
C ARG A 106 11.00 8.84 -8.00
N ALA A 107 10.65 9.93 -7.32
CA ALA A 107 10.78 10.03 -5.87
C ALA A 107 9.90 9.00 -5.12
N ASP A 108 8.67 8.79 -5.59
CA ASP A 108 7.74 7.79 -5.04
C ASP A 108 8.23 6.35 -5.29
N GLU A 109 8.72 6.04 -6.49
CA GLU A 109 9.33 4.74 -6.81
C GLU A 109 10.52 4.43 -5.89
N GLU A 110 11.40 5.41 -5.68
CA GLU A 110 12.57 5.27 -4.80
C GLU A 110 12.14 5.05 -3.34
N ALA A 111 11.15 5.81 -2.87
CA ALA A 111 10.60 5.65 -1.52
C ALA A 111 9.97 4.26 -1.32
N LYS A 112 9.17 3.79 -2.28
CA LYS A 112 8.53 2.47 -2.27
C LYS A 112 9.56 1.34 -2.31
N ALA A 113 10.57 1.44 -3.17
CA ALA A 113 11.62 0.42 -3.28
C ALA A 113 12.38 0.25 -1.96
N GLU A 114 12.78 1.35 -1.33
CA GLU A 114 13.52 1.32 -0.07
C GLU A 114 12.66 0.87 1.12
N ALA A 115 11.38 1.26 1.14
CA ALA A 115 10.42 0.76 2.09
C ALA A 115 10.19 -0.75 1.95
N GLU A 116 10.11 -1.28 0.72
CA GLU A 116 9.99 -2.73 0.46
C GLU A 116 11.24 -3.48 0.93
N ILE A 117 12.45 -3.00 0.61
CA ILE A 117 13.71 -3.59 1.07
C ILE A 117 13.73 -3.67 2.61
N ARG A 118 13.34 -2.58 3.28
CA ARG A 118 13.30 -2.55 4.76
C ARG A 118 12.26 -3.52 5.30
N TRP A 119 11.07 -3.58 4.68
CA TRP A 119 9.99 -4.48 5.08
C TRP A 119 10.41 -5.94 4.94
N VAL A 120 11.04 -6.33 3.83
CA VAL A 120 11.58 -7.69 3.62
C VAL A 120 12.66 -8.02 4.67
N ARG A 121 13.58 -7.09 4.94
CA ARG A 121 14.60 -7.29 5.99
C ARG A 121 13.99 -7.51 7.37
N GLU A 122 12.99 -6.72 7.74
CA GLU A 122 12.29 -6.87 9.02
C GLU A 122 11.53 -8.20 9.10
N TRP A 123 10.81 -8.54 8.03
CA TRP A 123 10.08 -9.80 7.92
C TRP A 123 10.99 -11.02 8.04
N ARG A 124 12.18 -10.99 7.43
CA ARG A 124 13.19 -12.07 7.56
C ARG A 124 13.74 -12.18 8.99
N ARG A 125 13.91 -11.06 9.71
CA ARG A 125 14.42 -11.04 11.10
C ARG A 125 13.38 -11.50 12.11
N SER A 126 12.12 -11.17 11.86
CA SER A 126 10.98 -11.47 12.71
C SER A 126 9.94 -12.22 11.90
N PRO A 127 10.19 -13.52 11.61
CA PRO A 127 9.28 -14.30 10.78
C PRO A 127 7.87 -14.30 11.39
N PRO A 128 6.82 -14.30 10.56
CA PRO A 128 5.44 -14.31 11.03
C PRO A 128 5.19 -15.46 12.01
N SER A 129 4.54 -15.15 13.13
CA SER A 129 4.13 -16.13 14.14
C SER A 129 2.59 -16.22 14.22
N GLY A 130 2.08 -17.22 14.94
CA GLY A 130 0.64 -17.44 15.11
C GLY A 130 -0.03 -18.24 13.99
N GLY A 131 -1.37 -18.27 14.00
CA GLY A 131 -2.16 -19.20 13.17
C GLY A 131 -2.06 -19.02 11.65
N PHE A 132 -1.57 -17.85 11.20
CA PHE A 132 -1.38 -17.50 9.79
C PHE A 132 0.07 -17.70 9.32
N ALA A 133 1.01 -17.95 10.24
CA ALA A 133 2.43 -18.09 9.94
C ALA A 133 2.71 -19.10 8.83
N ILE A 134 1.97 -20.21 8.82
CA ILE A 134 2.17 -21.27 7.82
C ILE A 134 1.91 -20.80 6.38
N ALA A 135 1.01 -19.84 6.18
CA ALA A 135 0.67 -19.29 4.86
C ALA A 135 1.53 -18.07 4.49
N ASN A 136 2.19 -17.46 5.48
CA ASN A 136 3.05 -16.30 5.29
C ASN A 136 4.51 -16.74 5.08
N ARG A 137 4.76 -17.46 3.98
CA ARG A 137 6.11 -17.87 3.54
C ARG A 137 6.63 -17.09 2.34
N LEU A 138 5.80 -16.22 1.78
CA LEU A 138 6.15 -15.33 0.69
C LEU A 138 6.56 -13.99 1.27
N GLU A 139 7.67 -13.45 0.76
CA GLU A 139 8.14 -12.12 1.16
C GLU A 139 7.08 -11.05 0.89
N PRO A 140 7.02 -10.01 1.72
CA PRO A 140 6.10 -8.92 1.48
C PRO A 140 6.47 -8.14 0.21
N ARG A 141 5.47 -7.57 -0.47
CA ARG A 141 5.61 -6.67 -1.63
C ARG A 141 4.45 -5.70 -1.70
N TRP A 142 4.62 -4.57 -2.38
CA TRP A 142 3.54 -3.61 -2.61
C TRP A 142 2.43 -4.13 -3.52
N LYS A 143 2.80 -4.83 -4.61
CA LYS A 143 1.84 -5.33 -5.60
C LYS A 143 1.51 -6.81 -5.40
N PRO A 144 0.27 -7.23 -5.74
CA PRO A 144 -0.07 -8.64 -5.86
C PRO A 144 0.93 -9.40 -6.73
N ARG A 145 1.04 -10.71 -6.50
CA ARG A 145 1.95 -11.56 -7.28
C ARG A 145 1.25 -11.98 -8.58
N GLU A 146 2.00 -12.05 -9.67
CA GLU A 146 1.49 -12.43 -11.00
C GLU A 146 0.64 -13.72 -11.02
N HIS A 147 0.96 -14.69 -10.16
CA HIS A 147 0.19 -15.95 -10.08
C HIS A 147 -1.20 -15.80 -9.46
N VAL A 148 -1.54 -14.62 -8.94
CA VAL A 148 -2.87 -14.31 -8.41
C VAL A 148 -3.60 -13.22 -9.21
N THR A 149 -2.91 -12.46 -10.07
CA THR A 149 -3.52 -11.34 -10.81
C THR A 149 -4.56 -11.81 -11.83
N HIS A 150 -4.33 -12.96 -12.46
CA HIS A 150 -5.26 -13.56 -13.43
C HIS A 150 -6.29 -14.49 -12.79
N THR A 151 -6.38 -14.52 -11.46
CA THR A 151 -7.32 -15.39 -10.75
C THR A 151 -8.66 -14.66 -10.61
N PRO A 152 -9.81 -15.31 -10.94
CA PRO A 152 -11.12 -14.70 -10.74
C PRO A 152 -11.30 -14.18 -9.31
N ARG A 153 -11.89 -12.99 -9.14
CA ARG A 153 -12.05 -12.31 -7.85
C ARG A 153 -12.64 -13.20 -6.76
N GLU A 154 -13.63 -14.02 -7.11
CA GLU A 154 -14.28 -14.98 -6.22
C GLU A 154 -13.29 -16.04 -5.69
N VAL A 155 -12.44 -16.59 -6.56
CA VAL A 155 -11.42 -17.59 -6.22
C VAL A 155 -10.30 -16.94 -5.41
N PHE A 156 -9.87 -15.73 -5.80
CA PHE A 156 -8.86 -14.97 -5.05
C PHE A 156 -9.32 -14.65 -3.63
N SER A 157 -10.59 -14.27 -3.47
CA SER A 157 -11.21 -14.03 -2.16
C SER A 157 -11.20 -15.29 -1.31
N ARG A 158 -11.66 -16.43 -1.83
CA ARG A 158 -11.65 -17.71 -1.10
C ARG A 158 -10.25 -18.19 -0.74
N MET A 159 -9.28 -18.01 -1.64
CA MET A 159 -7.87 -18.29 -1.37
C MET A 159 -7.36 -17.42 -0.22
N THR A 160 -7.64 -16.12 -0.23
CA THR A 160 -7.27 -15.19 0.84
C THR A 160 -7.91 -15.60 2.16
N GLN A 161 -9.20 -15.90 2.17
CA GLN A 161 -9.94 -16.38 3.34
C GLN A 161 -9.36 -17.69 3.90
N CYS A 162 -8.97 -18.62 3.02
CA CYS A 162 -8.32 -19.87 3.41
C CYS A 162 -6.96 -19.61 4.09
N ARG A 163 -6.14 -18.73 3.52
CA ARG A 163 -4.82 -18.35 4.08
C ARG A 163 -4.95 -17.65 5.43
N THR A 164 -5.95 -16.77 5.59
CA THR A 164 -6.19 -15.99 6.80
C THR A 164 -7.13 -16.69 7.78
N LYS A 165 -7.61 -17.91 7.53
CA LYS A 165 -8.65 -18.60 8.31
C LYS A 165 -9.96 -17.81 8.49
N HIS A 166 -10.23 -16.79 7.66
CA HIS A 166 -11.49 -16.04 7.63
C HIS A 166 -12.44 -16.58 6.56
N ALA A 167 -12.45 -17.90 6.36
CA ALA A 167 -13.34 -18.58 5.43
C ALA A 167 -14.59 -19.08 6.14
N PHE A 168 -15.57 -19.58 5.37
CA PHE A 168 -16.71 -20.35 5.87
C PHE A 168 -16.23 -21.70 6.43
N LEU A 169 -15.58 -21.61 7.59
CA LEU A 169 -15.01 -22.69 8.38
C LEU A 169 -15.72 -22.72 9.73
N GLY A 170 -15.86 -23.91 10.28
CA GLY A 170 -16.37 -24.11 11.63
C GLY A 170 -15.52 -23.44 12.70
N GLU A 171 -14.21 -23.29 12.49
CA GLU A 171 -13.33 -22.47 13.34
C GLU A 171 -13.78 -21.00 13.40
N TYR A 172 -14.18 -20.44 12.25
CA TYR A 172 -14.66 -19.07 12.16
C TYR A 172 -16.05 -18.93 12.78
N TYR A 173 -16.98 -19.82 12.43
CA TYR A 173 -18.34 -19.81 12.98
C TYR A 173 -18.37 -20.03 14.49
N ALA A 174 -17.57 -20.95 15.04
CA ALA A 174 -17.48 -21.16 16.47
C ALA A 174 -17.07 -19.89 17.24
N ARG A 175 -16.26 -19.02 16.60
CA ARG A 175 -15.76 -17.79 17.22
C ARG A 175 -16.68 -16.58 17.01
N PHE A 176 -17.25 -16.43 15.82
CA PHE A 176 -17.95 -15.21 15.41
C PHE A 176 -19.45 -15.38 15.20
N VAL A 177 -19.93 -16.60 14.96
CA VAL A 177 -21.36 -16.91 14.77
C VAL A 177 -21.72 -18.22 15.47
N PRO A 178 -21.76 -18.27 16.82
CA PRO A 178 -21.89 -19.53 17.57
C PRO A 178 -23.19 -20.31 17.33
N LYS A 179 -24.18 -19.68 16.67
CA LYS A 179 -25.46 -20.29 16.31
C LYS A 179 -25.38 -21.15 15.03
N GLU A 180 -24.35 -20.97 14.21
CA GLU A 180 -24.15 -21.74 12.98
C GLU A 180 -23.38 -23.04 13.28
N SER A 181 -23.63 -24.07 12.48
CA SER A 181 -22.92 -25.34 12.63
C SER A 181 -21.43 -25.17 12.31
N ASN A 182 -20.58 -25.71 13.17
CA ASN A 182 -19.13 -25.76 12.95
C ASN A 182 -18.65 -27.06 12.28
N ARG A 183 -19.59 -27.89 11.80
CA ARG A 183 -19.31 -29.23 11.29
C ARG A 183 -19.44 -29.28 9.77
N CYS A 184 -18.56 -30.04 9.14
CA CYS A 184 -18.63 -30.33 7.73
C CYS A 184 -19.73 -31.36 7.45
N THR A 185 -20.39 -31.20 6.31
CA THR A 185 -21.51 -32.03 5.86
C THR A 185 -21.08 -33.36 5.24
N CYS A 186 -19.78 -33.67 5.17
CA CYS A 186 -19.29 -34.96 4.66
C CYS A 186 -19.32 -36.07 5.71
N GLU A 187 -18.95 -35.78 6.96
CA GLU A 187 -18.72 -36.79 8.01
C GLU A 187 -18.95 -36.24 9.44
N ASN A 188 -19.61 -35.09 9.57
CA ASN A 188 -19.81 -34.41 10.85
C ASN A 188 -18.50 -34.02 11.58
N CYS A 189 -17.35 -34.01 10.90
CA CYS A 189 -16.08 -33.54 11.45
C CYS A 189 -16.07 -32.00 11.62
N PRO A 190 -15.25 -31.43 12.52
CA PRO A 190 -15.04 -29.98 12.56
C PRO A 190 -14.58 -29.45 11.19
N GLN A 191 -15.27 -28.44 10.67
CA GLN A 191 -14.94 -27.85 9.37
C GLN A 191 -13.75 -26.90 9.52
N ILE A 192 -12.54 -27.46 9.57
CA ILE A 192 -11.28 -26.70 9.61
C ILE A 192 -10.57 -26.78 8.26
N ARG A 193 -9.68 -25.83 7.96
CA ARG A 193 -9.02 -25.77 6.64
C ARG A 193 -8.22 -27.04 6.35
N GLU A 194 -7.62 -27.64 7.39
CA GLU A 194 -6.88 -28.88 7.34
C GLU A 194 -7.79 -30.02 6.88
N HIS A 195 -9.00 -30.11 7.42
CA HIS A 195 -9.98 -31.11 6.99
C HIS A 195 -10.40 -30.88 5.53
N VAL A 196 -10.77 -29.66 5.16
CA VAL A 196 -11.21 -29.33 3.78
C VAL A 196 -10.12 -29.69 2.76
N ILE A 197 -8.86 -29.36 3.04
CA ILE A 197 -7.72 -29.55 2.14
C ILE A 197 -7.15 -30.97 2.14
N LYS A 198 -7.14 -31.66 3.30
CA LYS A 198 -6.46 -32.96 3.43
C LYS A 198 -7.40 -34.16 3.41
N CYS A 199 -8.59 -34.04 3.99
CA CYS A 199 -9.40 -35.21 4.35
C CYS A 199 -10.80 -35.21 3.75
N CYS A 200 -11.39 -34.05 3.45
CA CYS A 200 -12.82 -33.93 3.13
C CYS A 200 -13.19 -34.76 1.90
N PRO A 201 -14.01 -35.83 2.02
CA PRO A 201 -14.36 -36.71 0.91
C PRO A 201 -15.04 -35.99 -0.25
N LYS A 202 -15.75 -34.88 0.02
CA LYS A 202 -16.41 -34.07 -1.02
C LYS A 202 -15.46 -33.46 -2.04
N HIS A 203 -14.19 -33.32 -1.68
CA HIS A 203 -13.19 -32.68 -2.54
C HIS A 203 -12.12 -33.67 -3.02
N GLU A 204 -12.31 -34.97 -2.78
CA GLU A 204 -11.34 -36.00 -3.14
C GLU A 204 -11.08 -36.05 -4.65
N SER A 205 -12.14 -35.87 -5.47
CA SER A 205 -12.08 -35.92 -6.93
C SER A 205 -11.13 -34.92 -7.59
N HIS A 206 -10.76 -33.85 -6.89
CA HIS A 206 -9.85 -32.83 -7.39
C HIS A 206 -8.65 -32.61 -6.48
N ARG A 207 -8.46 -33.46 -5.44
CA ARG A 207 -7.34 -33.34 -4.50
C ARG A 207 -6.00 -33.65 -5.18
N ASP A 208 -6.03 -34.39 -6.28
CA ASP A 208 -4.83 -34.71 -7.04
C ASP A 208 -4.13 -33.44 -7.56
N LEU A 209 -4.88 -32.36 -7.85
CA LEU A 209 -4.33 -31.04 -8.19
C LEU A 209 -3.40 -30.49 -7.10
N LEU A 210 -3.69 -30.79 -5.83
CA LEU A 210 -2.86 -30.39 -4.69
C LEU A 210 -1.73 -31.39 -4.45
N ARG A 211 -2.00 -32.69 -4.62
CA ARG A 211 -1.00 -33.77 -4.47
C ARG A 211 0.12 -33.69 -5.51
N GLU A 212 -0.17 -33.18 -6.71
CA GLU A 212 0.82 -32.88 -7.76
C GLU A 212 1.89 -31.89 -7.27
N VAL A 213 1.53 -30.95 -6.39
CA VAL A 213 2.49 -30.00 -5.81
C VAL A 213 3.15 -30.57 -4.57
N ASP A 214 2.38 -31.20 -3.70
CA ASP A 214 2.89 -31.83 -2.49
C ASP A 214 2.04 -33.05 -2.10
N ALA A 215 2.63 -34.23 -2.20
CA ALA A 215 1.94 -35.50 -1.91
C ALA A 215 1.46 -35.60 -0.44
N GLN A 216 2.12 -34.89 0.48
CA GLN A 216 1.77 -34.85 1.90
C GLN A 216 0.70 -33.80 2.26
N LEU A 217 0.32 -32.97 1.28
CA LEU A 217 -0.63 -31.88 1.42
C LEU A 217 -0.30 -30.91 2.55
N GLU A 218 0.99 -30.66 2.80
CA GLU A 218 1.46 -29.71 3.77
C GLU A 218 0.89 -28.32 3.50
N LEU A 219 0.08 -27.82 4.44
CA LEU A 219 -0.56 -26.52 4.30
C LEU A 219 0.45 -25.39 4.12
N GLY A 220 1.64 -25.50 4.70
CA GLY A 220 2.67 -24.50 4.50
C GLY A 220 3.20 -24.44 3.06
N VAL A 221 3.26 -25.59 2.37
CA VAL A 221 3.64 -25.65 0.97
C VAL A 221 2.49 -25.13 0.10
N LEU A 222 1.27 -25.62 0.33
CA LEU A 222 0.09 -25.27 -0.46
C LEU A 222 -0.32 -23.80 -0.31
N LEU A 223 -0.26 -23.24 0.90
CA LEU A 223 -0.71 -21.87 1.20
C LEU A 223 0.40 -20.82 1.14
N GLY A 224 1.66 -21.26 1.07
CA GLY A 224 2.85 -20.41 1.23
C GLY A 224 3.81 -20.40 0.04
N THR A 225 3.57 -21.17 -1.01
CA THR A 225 4.44 -21.21 -2.20
C THR A 225 3.68 -20.80 -3.46
N LYS A 226 4.38 -20.30 -4.48
CA LYS A 226 3.78 -19.95 -5.79
C LYS A 226 3.01 -21.13 -6.38
N LYS A 227 3.67 -22.29 -6.53
CA LYS A 227 3.05 -23.51 -7.07
C LYS A 227 1.85 -23.96 -6.23
N GLY A 228 1.96 -23.88 -4.90
CA GLY A 228 0.88 -24.21 -3.99
C GLY A 228 -0.35 -23.33 -4.20
N LEU A 229 -0.16 -22.02 -4.31
CA LEU A 229 -1.26 -21.07 -4.53
C LEU A 229 -1.92 -21.25 -5.91
N GLU A 230 -1.14 -21.51 -6.95
CA GLU A 230 -1.67 -21.83 -8.29
C GLU A 230 -2.51 -23.11 -8.28
N ALA A 231 -2.03 -24.16 -7.61
CA ALA A 231 -2.77 -25.41 -7.45
C ALA A 231 -4.03 -25.21 -6.58
N LEU A 232 -3.93 -24.41 -5.52
CA LEU A 232 -5.08 -24.07 -4.69
C LEU A 232 -6.13 -23.31 -5.49
N ALA A 233 -5.75 -22.33 -6.31
CA ALA A 233 -6.69 -21.59 -7.16
C ALA A 233 -7.45 -22.54 -8.10
N LYS A 234 -6.74 -23.48 -8.74
CA LYS A 234 -7.36 -24.53 -9.59
C LYS A 234 -8.32 -25.41 -8.79
N PHE A 235 -7.90 -25.87 -7.62
CA PHE A 235 -8.71 -26.67 -6.71
C PHE A 235 -9.99 -25.95 -6.29
N LEU A 236 -9.90 -24.68 -5.88
CA LEU A 236 -11.05 -23.87 -5.45
C LEU A 236 -12.05 -23.64 -6.58
N THR A 237 -11.53 -23.41 -7.79
CA THR A 237 -12.35 -23.23 -9.00
C THR A 237 -13.19 -24.48 -9.29
N LYS A 238 -12.61 -25.67 -9.12
CA LYS A 238 -13.28 -26.94 -9.44
C LYS A 238 -14.18 -27.48 -8.34
N THR A 239 -13.86 -27.22 -7.08
CA THR A 239 -14.53 -27.88 -5.94
C THR A 239 -15.59 -27.04 -5.24
N GLY A 240 -15.58 -25.71 -5.41
CA GLY A 240 -16.44 -24.85 -4.59
C GLY A 240 -16.06 -24.85 -3.10
N ALA A 241 -14.91 -25.40 -2.73
CA ALA A 241 -14.46 -25.42 -1.34
C ALA A 241 -14.41 -24.00 -0.75
N PHE A 242 -14.71 -23.89 0.54
CA PHE A 242 -14.82 -22.61 1.27
C PHE A 242 -15.91 -21.65 0.78
N THR A 243 -16.92 -22.11 0.04
CA THR A 243 -18.18 -21.36 -0.11
C THR A 243 -19.14 -21.70 1.02
N LYS A 244 -20.13 -20.83 1.29
CA LYS A 244 -21.13 -21.08 2.35
C LYS A 244 -21.90 -22.39 2.13
N MET A 245 -22.19 -22.74 0.88
CA MET A 245 -22.92 -23.98 0.54
C MET A 245 -22.00 -25.17 0.21
N GLY A 246 -20.69 -24.96 0.08
CA GLY A 246 -19.74 -25.99 -0.34
C GLY A 246 -19.90 -26.43 -1.79
N GLU A 247 -20.56 -25.62 -2.62
CA GLU A 247 -20.81 -25.85 -4.03
C GLU A 247 -20.09 -24.82 -4.89
N VAL A 248 -19.83 -25.16 -6.16
CA VAL A 248 -19.25 -24.25 -7.15
C VAL A 248 -20.26 -23.14 -7.42
N GLN A 249 -19.85 -21.88 -7.24
CA GLN A 249 -20.68 -20.76 -7.66
C GLN A 249 -20.83 -20.80 -9.17
N LYS A 250 -22.07 -20.95 -9.66
CA LYS A 250 -22.37 -20.75 -11.08
C LYS A 250 -22.03 -19.30 -11.41
N GLN A 251 -21.20 -19.09 -12.44
CA GLN A 251 -21.01 -17.75 -12.98
C GLN A 251 -22.38 -17.13 -13.24
N ARG A 252 -22.61 -15.96 -12.67
CA ARG A 252 -23.84 -15.23 -12.86
C ARG A 252 -23.87 -14.76 -14.31
N LEU A 253 -24.94 -15.07 -15.03
CA LEU A 253 -25.10 -14.70 -16.45
C LEU A 253 -25.19 -13.18 -16.69
N THR A 254 -25.39 -12.40 -15.63
CA THR A 254 -25.48 -10.94 -15.67
C THR A 254 -24.42 -10.35 -14.73
N PRO A 255 -23.40 -9.67 -15.27
CA PRO A 255 -22.51 -8.84 -14.47
C PRO A 255 -23.33 -7.76 -13.72
N ARG A 256 -22.99 -7.50 -12.46
CA ARG A 256 -23.39 -6.27 -11.76
C ARG A 256 -22.42 -5.15 -12.13
N GLU A 257 -22.80 -3.90 -11.85
CA GLU A 257 -21.88 -2.75 -11.91
C GLU A 257 -20.58 -3.04 -11.12
N ASP A 258 -20.67 -3.81 -10.03
CA ASP A 258 -19.54 -4.28 -9.21
C ASP A 258 -18.66 -5.39 -9.83
N ASP A 259 -19.04 -5.94 -10.99
CA ASP A 259 -18.31 -6.96 -11.77
C ASP A 259 -17.54 -6.34 -12.95
N GLU A 260 -17.70 -5.04 -13.24
CA GLU A 260 -16.77 -4.32 -14.11
C GLU A 260 -15.37 -4.43 -13.49
N GLU A 261 -14.42 -4.95 -14.27
CA GLU A 261 -13.03 -4.99 -13.85
C GLU A 261 -12.61 -3.56 -13.53
N ASN A 262 -12.13 -3.37 -12.31
CA ASN A 262 -11.47 -2.14 -11.91
C ASN A 262 -10.12 -2.03 -12.61
N GLU A 263 -10.14 -1.84 -13.92
CA GLU A 263 -9.01 -1.26 -14.63
C GLU A 263 -8.88 0.23 -14.26
N GLU A 264 -9.93 0.86 -13.69
CA GLU A 264 -9.92 2.27 -13.26
C GLU A 264 -9.68 2.52 -11.76
N GLU A 265 -9.84 1.55 -10.83
CA GLU A 265 -9.54 1.82 -9.40
C GLU A 265 -8.04 1.76 -9.05
N GLU A 266 -7.15 1.39 -9.99
CA GLU A 266 -5.71 1.56 -9.75
C GLU A 266 -5.30 3.06 -9.68
N GLU A 267 -6.16 4.01 -10.11
CA GLU A 267 -5.88 5.45 -10.06
C GLU A 267 -6.67 6.27 -9.01
N ARG A 268 -7.71 5.73 -8.36
CA ARG A 268 -8.62 6.51 -7.49
C ARG A 268 -8.62 6.14 -6.00
N GLY A 269 -7.55 5.51 -5.53
CA GLY A 269 -7.45 4.93 -4.19
C GLY A 269 -7.06 5.86 -3.03
N TRP A 270 -7.11 7.20 -3.16
CA TRP A 270 -6.90 8.13 -2.04
C TRP A 270 -7.80 9.39 -2.05
N ASP A 271 -8.86 9.42 -2.85
CA ASP A 271 -9.86 10.49 -2.77
C ASP A 271 -10.87 10.24 -1.63
N THR A 272 -10.46 10.51 -0.39
CA THR A 272 -11.44 10.84 0.65
C THR A 272 -11.76 12.31 0.59
N ASP A 273 -12.78 12.58 -0.23
CA ASP A 273 -13.61 13.77 -0.31
C ASP A 273 -13.91 14.34 1.08
N GLY A 274 -13.23 15.44 1.43
CA GLY A 274 -13.52 16.28 2.58
C GLY A 274 -14.83 17.05 2.37
N LYS A 275 -15.98 16.37 2.41
CA LYS A 275 -17.28 17.03 2.34
C LYS A 275 -17.51 17.89 3.58
N GLY A 276 -17.48 19.19 3.35
CA GLY A 276 -17.60 20.25 4.34
C GLY A 276 -18.85 20.16 5.20
N VAL A 277 -18.64 20.25 6.50
CA VAL A 277 -19.67 20.66 7.46
C VAL A 277 -19.84 22.17 7.32
N ARG A 278 -21.04 22.58 6.89
CA ARG A 278 -21.45 23.99 6.78
C ARG A 278 -21.44 24.64 8.16
N GLY A 279 -20.51 25.58 8.36
CA GLY A 279 -20.41 26.44 9.54
C GLY A 279 -20.39 27.92 9.14
N ARG A 280 -21.43 28.62 9.56
CA ARG A 280 -21.79 30.04 9.43
C ARG A 280 -20.66 31.06 9.17
N THR A 281 -20.98 31.97 8.26
CA THR A 281 -20.29 33.20 7.86
C THR A 281 -20.00 34.19 8.99
N SER A 282 -18.82 34.82 8.97
CA SER A 282 -18.57 36.23 9.34
C SER A 282 -17.20 36.70 8.80
N PRO A 283 -16.98 38.02 8.60
CA PRO A 283 -16.32 38.53 7.41
C PRO A 283 -14.88 39.04 7.61
N GLY A 284 -14.14 39.04 6.50
CA GLY A 284 -13.06 40.01 6.24
C GLY A 284 -11.64 39.52 6.53
N ILE A 285 -10.83 39.39 5.47
CA ILE A 285 -9.58 40.13 5.20
C ILE A 285 -9.07 39.63 3.84
N ARG A 286 -8.95 40.54 2.87
CA ARG A 286 -8.44 40.28 1.52
C ARG A 286 -6.92 40.17 1.58
N GLY A 287 -6.38 39.01 1.19
CA GLY A 287 -4.97 38.81 0.84
C GLY A 287 -4.81 38.68 -0.69
N PRO A 288 -3.60 38.94 -1.23
CA PRO A 288 -3.37 39.18 -2.65
C PRO A 288 -3.56 37.92 -3.51
N GLN A 289 -4.18 38.12 -4.68
CA GLN A 289 -4.41 37.11 -5.70
C GLN A 289 -3.06 36.63 -6.28
N SER A 290 -2.73 35.35 -6.09
CA SER A 290 -1.68 34.69 -6.89
C SER A 290 -2.27 34.35 -8.26
N ARG A 291 -1.63 34.89 -9.30
CA ARG A 291 -1.94 34.67 -10.71
C ARG A 291 -1.34 33.32 -11.10
N ILE A 292 -2.18 32.40 -11.54
CA ILE A 292 -1.78 31.10 -12.09
C ILE A 292 -1.34 31.33 -13.54
N GLU A 293 -0.05 31.19 -13.82
CA GLU A 293 0.45 30.98 -15.18
C GLU A 293 0.91 29.53 -15.30
N LYS A 294 0.20 28.77 -16.13
CA LYS A 294 0.57 27.42 -16.54
C LYS A 294 1.79 27.52 -17.44
N ALA A 295 2.95 27.06 -16.97
CA ALA A 295 4.08 26.77 -17.85
C ALA A 295 3.75 25.50 -18.65
N ARG A 296 3.29 25.69 -19.89
CA ARG A 296 3.49 24.74 -20.98
C ARG A 296 4.64 25.30 -21.79
N GLU A 297 5.78 24.62 -21.82
CA GLU A 297 6.81 24.90 -22.81
C GLU A 297 6.79 23.76 -23.83
N GLU A 298 6.55 24.18 -25.08
CA GLU A 298 6.71 23.45 -26.33
C GLU A 298 8.19 23.53 -26.77
N GLU A 299 8.68 22.45 -27.38
CA GLU A 299 9.89 22.28 -28.22
C GLU A 299 11.30 22.66 -27.67
#